data_AF-A0A367LTX7-F1
#
_entry.id   AF-A0A367LTX7-F1
#
_cell.length_a   1.000
_cell.length_b   1.000
_cell.length_c   1.000
_cell.angle_alpha   90.00
_cell.angle_beta   90.00
_cell.angle_gamma   90.00
#
_symmetry.space_group_name_H-M   'P 1'
#
loop_
_entity.id
_entity.type
_entity.pdbx_description
1 polymer ?
#
loop_
_entity_poly.entity_id
_entity_poly.type
_entity_poly.pdbx_seq_one_letter_code
_entity_poly.pdbx_strand_id
1 'polypeptide(L)' 'MKLTPAQLAKHLQGPLAPVYVVSGDEPLLCQEACDAIRQACRERDFGERQVFNAEANFDWGLLLEAGA' A
#
# COMPACT_ATOMS: atom_id res chain seq x y z
N MET A 1 7.20 9.15 -8.21
CA MET A 1 8.36 8.42 -8.74
C MET A 1 7.91 7.03 -9.14
N LYS A 2 8.32 6.50 -10.29
CA LYS A 2 8.04 5.11 -10.68
C LYS A 2 9.14 4.21 -10.13
N LEU A 3 8.76 3.15 -9.43
CA LEU A 3 9.66 2.16 -8.85
C LEU A 3 9.45 0.81 -9.54
N THR A 4 10.54 0.09 -9.80
CA THR A 4 10.47 -1.33 -10.13
C THR A 4 10.39 -2.17 -8.84
N PRO A 5 9.94 -3.44 -8.90
CA PRO A 5 9.92 -4.32 -7.73
C PRO A 5 11.29 -4.42 -7.03
N ALA A 6 12.38 -4.50 -7.80
CA ALA A 6 13.73 -4.53 -7.26
C ALA A 6 14.13 -3.22 -6.54
N GLN A 7 13.63 -2.08 -6.99
CA GLN A 7 13.89 -0.78 -6.35
C GLN A 7 13.04 -0.56 -5.11
N LEU A 8 11.86 -1.18 -5.02
CA LEU A 8 10.93 -1.05 -3.90
C LEU A 8 11.58 -1.48 -2.58
N ALA A 9 12.25 -2.64 -2.55
CA ALA A 9 12.89 -3.16 -1.35
C ALA A 9 13.90 -2.16 -0.75
N LYS A 10 14.74 -1.55 -1.61
CA LYS A 10 15.69 -0.51 -1.17
C LYS A 10 14.99 0.77 -0.72
N HIS A 11 13.92 1.16 -1.40
CA HIS A 11 13.15 2.35 -1.03
C HIS A 11 12.52 2.22 0.36
N LEU A 12 11.96 1.05 0.69
CA LEU A 12 11.29 0.78 1.97
C LEU A 12 12.23 0.75 3.18
N GLN A 13 13.55 0.69 2.97
CA GLN A 13 14.54 0.86 4.04
C GLN A 13 14.69 2.32 4.50
N GLY A 14 14.35 3.29 3.64
CA GLY A 14 14.37 4.73 3.95
C GLY A 14 13.05 5.24 4.53
N PRO A 15 12.79 6.55 4.62
CA PRO A 15 11.47 7.06 5.01
C PRO A 15 10.37 6.53 4.08
N LEU A 16 9.27 6.03 4.64
CA LEU A 16 8.12 5.58 3.85
C LEU A 16 7.44 6.79 3.19
N ALA A 17 7.00 6.60 1.95
CA ALA A 17 6.12 7.56 1.30
C ALA A 17 4.72 7.49 1.94
N PRO A 18 4.00 8.61 2.03
CA PRO A 18 2.65 8.62 2.61
C PRO A 18 1.62 7.88 1.75
N VAL A 19 1.88 7.71 0.45
CA VAL A 19 0.98 7.01 -0.49
C VAL A 19 1.81 6.17 -1.45
N TYR A 20 1.39 4.91 -1.63
CA TYR A 20 1.92 3.99 -2.63
C TYR A 20 0.81 3.57 -3.59
N VAL A 21 1.07 3.67 -4.91
CA VAL A 21 0.21 3.11 -5.95
C VAL A 21 0.90 1.88 -6.52
N VAL A 22 0.26 0.72 -6.42
CA VAL A 22 0.76 -0.54 -6.96
C VAL A 22 -0.11 -0.94 -8.14
N SER A 23 0.53 -1.10 -9.30
CA SER A 23 -0.14 -1.43 -10.56
C SER A 23 0.83 -2.20 -11.46
N GLY A 24 0.35 -3.25 -12.11
CA GLY A 24 1.12 -4.05 -13.05
C GLY A 24 0.29 -5.18 -13.64
N ASP A 25 0.75 -5.74 -14.75
CA ASP A 25 0.04 -6.80 -15.46
C ASP A 25 0.25 -8.19 -14.82
N GLU A 26 1.27 -8.34 -13.98
CA GLU A 26 1.59 -9.57 -13.25
C GLU A 26 1.02 -9.51 -11.82
N PRO A 27 -0.03 -10.29 -11.50
CA PRO A 27 -0.69 -10.22 -10.20
C PRO A 27 0.22 -10.58 -9.03
N LEU A 28 1.11 -11.56 -9.22
CA LEU A 28 2.05 -12.02 -8.18
C LEU A 28 2.99 -10.88 -7.77
N LEU A 29 3.58 -10.17 -8.73
CA LEU A 29 4.48 -9.05 -8.44
C LEU A 29 3.75 -7.92 -7.70
N CYS A 30 2.48 -7.67 -8.02
CA CYS A 30 1.66 -6.68 -7.32
C CYS A 30 1.39 -7.11 -5.87
N GLN A 31 1.10 -8.40 -5.64
CA GLN A 31 0.91 -8.95 -4.30
C GLN A 31 2.19 -8.85 -3.47
N GLU A 32 3.33 -9.25 -4.01
CA GLU A 32 4.63 -9.18 -3.35
C GLU A 32 5.01 -7.74 -2.99
N ALA A 33 4.75 -6.79 -3.89
CA ALA A 33 4.97 -5.37 -3.62
C ALA A 33 4.09 -4.87 -2.45
N CYS A 34 2.81 -5.23 -2.44
CA CYS A 34 1.89 -4.90 -1.35
C CYS A 34 2.29 -5.56 -0.02
N ASP A 35 2.81 -6.79 -0.04
CA ASP A 35 3.33 -7.48 1.14
C ASP A 35 4.57 -6.78 1.69
N ALA A 36 5.53 -6.42 0.82
CA ALA A 36 6.73 -5.69 1.22
C ALA A 36 6.41 -4.35 1.87
N ILE A 37 5.49 -3.57 1.30
CA ILE A 37 5.03 -2.29 1.87
C ILE A 37 4.42 -2.51 3.25
N ARG A 38 3.51 -3.49 3.39
CA ARG A 38 2.86 -3.80 4.67
C ARG A 38 3.85 -4.27 5.72
N GLN A 39 4.84 -5.08 5.35
CA GLN A 39 5.90 -5.51 6.26
C GLN A 39 6.70 -4.31 6.76
N ALA A 40 7.14 -3.42 5.86
CA ALA A 40 7.89 -2.23 6.23
C ALA A 40 7.10 -1.27 7.13
N CYS A 41 5.77 -1.20 6.98
CA CYS A 41 4.90 -0.48 7.92
C CYS A 41 4.88 -1.17 9.29
N ARG A 42 4.71 -2.49 9.36
CA ARG A 42 4.71 -3.21 10.66
C ARG A 42 6.02 -3.06 11.42
N GLU A 43 7.14 -3.05 10.72
CA GLU A 43 8.48 -2.81 11.30
C GLU A 43 8.65 -1.40 11.90
N ARG A 44 7.72 -0.48 11.60
CA ARG A 44 7.67 0.90 12.14
C ARG A 44 6.46 1.12 13.05
N ASP A 45 5.98 0.06 13.68
CA ASP A 45 4.91 0.10 14.69
C ASP A 45 3.54 0.57 14.18
N PHE A 46 3.30 0.49 12.87
CA PHE A 46 1.94 0.67 12.33
C PHE A 46 1.08 -0.57 12.67
N GLY A 47 0.24 -0.45 13.70
CA GLY A 47 -0.56 -1.55 14.25
C GLY A 47 -1.93 -1.77 13.62
N GLU A 48 -2.50 -0.75 12.95
CA GLU A 48 -3.82 -0.82 12.34
C GLU A 48 -3.74 -0.94 10.81
N ARG A 49 -4.66 -1.72 10.23
CA ARG A 49 -4.86 -1.81 8.80
C ARG A 49 -6.35 -1.87 8.49
N GLN A 50 -6.81 -0.89 7.73
CA GLN A 50 -8.14 -0.90 7.12
C GLN A 50 -8.03 -1.22 5.63
N VAL A 51 -9.01 -1.94 5.09
CA VAL A 51 -9.02 -2.36 3.67
C VAL A 51 -10.37 -1.99 3.08
N PHE A 52 -10.34 -1.24 1.98
CA PHE A 52 -11.51 -0.81 1.26
C PHE A 52 -11.46 -1.38 -0.16
N ASN A 53 -12.52 -2.07 -0.58
CA ASN A 53 -12.69 -2.54 -1.95
C ASN A 53 -13.64 -1.59 -2.68
N ALA A 54 -13.10 -0.72 -3.53
CA ALA A 54 -13.88 0.28 -4.25
C ALA A 54 -14.51 -0.33 -5.52
N GLU A 55 -15.70 -0.91 -5.37
CA GLU A 55 -16.56 -1.34 -6.48
C GLU A 55 -17.53 -0.23 -6.93
N ALA A 56 -18.38 -0.50 -7.92
CA ALA A 56 -19.24 0.51 -8.55
C ALA A 56 -20.16 1.28 -7.58
N ASN A 57 -20.60 0.65 -6.49
CA ASN A 57 -21.46 1.26 -5.46
C ASN A 57 -20.74 1.47 -4.13
N PHE A 58 -19.42 1.67 -4.16
CA PHE A 58 -18.65 1.91 -2.95
C PHE A 58 -19.09 3.19 -2.24
N ASP A 59 -19.34 3.08 -0.94
CA ASP A 59 -19.68 4.23 -0.09
C ASP A 59 -18.42 5.01 0.29
N TRP A 60 -18.24 6.16 -0.36
CA TRP A 60 -17.11 7.06 -0.11
C TRP A 60 -17.15 7.71 1.28
N GLY A 61 -18.31 7.71 1.97
CA GLY A 61 -18.43 8.16 3.35
C GLY A 61 -17.54 7.35 4.29
N LEU A 62 -17.45 6.03 4.08
CA LEU A 62 -16.60 5.14 4.88
C LEU A 62 -15.12 5.52 4.82
N LEU A 63 -14.63 5.95 3.64
CA LEU A 63 -13.24 6.38 3.47
C LEU A 63 -12.98 7.72 4.17
N LEU A 64 -13.95 8.64 4.13
CA LEU A 64 -13.84 9.94 4.81
C LEU A 64 -13.85 9.79 6.33
N GLU A 65 -14.72 8.94 6.88
CA GLU A 65 -14.78 8.65 8.31
C GLU A 65 -13.50 7.98 8.83
N ALA A 66 -12.89 7.10 8.03
CA ALA A 66 -11.64 6.43 8.37
C ALA A 66 -10.42 7.36 8.46
N GLY A 67 -10.45 8.52 7.77
CA GLY A 67 -9.37 9.50 7.78
C GLY A 67 -9.53 10.61 8.82
N ALA A 68 -10.65 10.64 9.55
CA ALA A 68 -10.98 11.63 10.57
C ALA A 68 -10.37 11.28 11.94
#